data_AF-A0A1M7BFN4-F1
#
_entry.id   AF-A0A1M7BFN4-F1
#
_cell.length_a   1.000
_cell.length_b   1.000
_cell.length_c   1.000
_cell.angle_alpha   90.00
_cell.angle_beta   90.00
_cell.angle_gamma   90.00
#
_symmetry.space_group_name_H-M   'P 1'
#
loop_
_entity.id
_entity.type
_entity.pdbx_description
1 polymer ?
#
loop_
_entity_poly.entity_id
_entity_poly.type
_entity_poly.pdbx_seq_one_letter_code
_entity_poly.pdbx_strand_id
1 'polypeptide(L)'
;MKISSILLIVNTLLLIVIWAFTGMKYAGLPDVIPTHFNFEGNVDGEAEKAAIWAVPCIATFISVLFAGLSRNPNSTLLNVPKSFRNKKTLELYLYSIQFPIMLLFLDIVIESIRIAEGKQTKLSGLVFFIVGLLFAVIGVGLVKSIQEGIRDKANY
;
A
#
# COMPACT_ATOMS: atom_id res chain seq x y z
N MET A 1 13.50 -14.61 -13.22
CA MET A 1 12.34 -14.60 -12.30
C MET A 1 11.21 -13.81 -12.96
N LYS A 2 9.93 -14.20 -12.75
CA LYS A 2 8.80 -13.40 -13.25
C LYS A 2 8.71 -12.10 -12.43
N ILE A 3 8.39 -10.97 -13.07
CA ILE A 3 8.31 -9.65 -12.42
C ILE A 3 7.34 -9.66 -11.21
N SER A 4 6.19 -10.34 -11.34
CA SER A 4 5.23 -10.48 -10.25
C SER A 4 5.82 -11.17 -9.01
N SER A 5 6.72 -12.14 -9.18
CA SER A 5 7.40 -12.81 -8.07
C SER A 5 8.40 -11.88 -7.38
N ILE A 6 9.09 -11.03 -8.14
CA ILE A 6 9.99 -10.01 -7.57
C ILE A 6 9.18 -9.03 -6.73
N LEU A 7 8.07 -8.51 -7.27
CA LEU A 7 7.19 -7.59 -6.55
C LEU A 7 6.62 -8.23 -5.28
N LEU A 8 6.21 -9.50 -5.32
CA LEU A 8 5.75 -10.22 -4.13
C LEU A 8 6.84 -10.27 -3.04
N ILE A 9 8.08 -10.60 -3.40
CA ILE A 9 9.21 -10.66 -2.46
C ILE A 9 9.46 -9.26 -1.87
N VAL A 10 9.55 -8.23 -2.72
CA VAL A 10 9.78 -6.84 -2.28
C VAL A 10 8.67 -6.38 -1.33
N ASN A 11 7.41 -6.60 -1.68
CA ASN A 11 6.28 -6.23 -0.82
C ASN A 11 6.29 -6.96 0.52
N THR A 12 6.70 -8.24 0.52
CA THR A 12 6.83 -9.03 1.75
C THR A 12 7.96 -8.50 2.63
N LEU A 13 9.10 -8.14 2.04
CA LEU A 13 10.21 -7.53 2.76
C LEU A 13 9.83 -6.16 3.33
N LEU A 14 9.12 -5.33 2.57
CA LEU A 14 8.59 -4.05 3.06
C LEU A 14 7.66 -4.25 4.25
N LEU A 15 6.74 -5.23 4.19
CA LEU A 15 5.86 -5.56 5.31
C LEU A 15 6.65 -5.95 6.57
N ILE A 16 7.69 -6.78 6.42
CA ILE A 16 8.58 -7.16 7.53
C ILE A 16 9.27 -5.93 8.10
N VAL A 17 9.76 -5.03 7.24
CA VAL A 17 10.41 -3.78 7.67
C VAL A 17 9.42 -2.89 8.43
N ILE A 18 8.17 -2.75 7.98
CA ILE A 18 7.14 -1.95 8.67
C ILE A 18 6.90 -2.51 10.08
N TRP A 19 6.71 -3.83 10.21
CA TRP A 19 6.54 -4.48 11.52
C TRP A 19 7.76 -4.31 12.42
N ALA A 20 8.95 -4.62 11.89
CA ALA A 20 10.19 -4.55 12.64
C ALA A 20 10.47 -3.11 13.11
N PHE A 21 10.34 -2.13 12.22
CA PHE A 21 10.59 -0.73 12.54
C PHE A 21 9.59 -0.19 13.57
N THR A 22 8.30 -0.49 13.41
CA THR A 22 7.27 -0.12 14.40
C THR A 22 7.59 -0.72 15.77
N GLY A 23 7.89 -2.02 15.82
CA GLY A 23 8.20 -2.71 17.07
C GLY A 23 9.47 -2.22 17.76
N MET A 24 10.54 -1.95 17.00
CA MET A 24 11.78 -1.40 17.55
C MET A 24 11.59 -0.01 18.15
N LYS A 25 10.67 0.80 17.59
CA LYS A 25 10.45 2.19 18.01
C LYS A 25 9.40 2.35 19.09
N TYR A 26 8.45 1.43 19.17
CA TYR A 26 7.27 1.55 20.01
C TYR A 26 7.55 1.91 21.48
N ALA A 27 8.52 1.24 22.10
CA ALA A 27 8.82 1.45 23.53
C ALA A 27 9.33 2.87 23.85
N GLY A 28 9.95 3.54 22.87
CA GLY A 28 10.47 4.89 23.03
C GLY A 28 9.48 6.00 22.67
N LEU A 29 8.26 5.67 22.25
CA LEU A 29 7.28 6.67 21.85
C LEU A 29 6.62 7.34 23.07
N PRO A 30 6.35 8.66 22.98
CA PRO A 30 5.51 9.35 23.95
C PRO A 30 4.10 8.73 23.97
N ASP A 31 3.34 8.93 25.04
CA ASP A 31 2.01 8.32 25.18
C ASP A 31 1.02 8.79 24.13
N VAL A 32 1.21 10.00 23.60
CA VAL A 32 0.42 10.59 22.50
C VAL A 32 1.30 10.78 21.28
N ILE A 33 0.83 10.35 20.11
CA ILE A 33 1.52 10.47 18.82
C ILE A 33 0.59 11.07 17.76
N PRO A 34 1.15 11.71 16.71
CA PRO A 34 0.35 12.12 15.55
C PRO A 34 -0.20 10.91 14.81
N THR A 35 -1.44 11.02 14.34
CA THR A 35 -2.14 9.96 13.58
C THR A 35 -2.85 10.49 12.34
N HIS A 36 -3.18 11.78 12.30
CA HIS A 36 -3.75 12.45 11.14
C HIS A 36 -2.95 13.71 10.79
N PHE A 37 -2.93 14.00 9.50
CA PHE A 37 -2.26 15.15 8.94
C PHE A 37 -3.15 15.82 7.89
N ASN A 38 -3.16 17.14 7.89
CA ASN A 38 -3.88 17.92 6.90
C ASN A 38 -3.13 17.98 5.55
N PHE A 39 -3.72 18.64 4.55
CA PHE A 39 -3.12 18.78 3.21
C PHE A 39 -1.78 19.53 3.18
N GLU A 40 -1.46 20.32 4.21
CA GLU A 40 -0.16 20.99 4.33
C GLU A 40 0.90 20.11 5.02
N GLY A 41 0.50 18.91 5.46
CA GLY A 41 1.32 17.95 6.20
C GLY A 41 1.38 18.22 7.70
N ASN A 42 0.64 19.22 8.21
CA ASN A 42 0.63 19.54 9.64
C ASN A 42 -0.24 18.53 10.40
N VAL A 43 0.15 18.21 11.63
CA VAL A 43 -0.63 17.34 12.51
C VAL A 43 -1.99 17.99 12.78
N ASP A 44 -3.07 17.27 12.49
CA ASP A 44 -4.45 17.69 12.79
C ASP A 44 -5.24 16.64 13.59
N GLY A 45 -4.60 15.51 13.92
CA GLY A 45 -5.13 14.52 14.85
C GLY A 45 -4.05 13.70 15.52
N GLU A 46 -4.30 13.34 16.78
CA GLU A 46 -3.39 12.62 17.66
C GLU A 46 -4.13 11.49 18.38
N ALA A 47 -3.42 10.46 18.81
CA ALA A 47 -3.99 9.35 19.57
C ALA A 47 -2.94 8.72 20.50
N GLU A 48 -3.38 7.78 21.35
CA GLU A 48 -2.47 6.96 22.14
C GLU A 48 -1.47 6.22 21.25
N LYS A 49 -0.21 6.07 21.70
CA LYS A 49 0.86 5.43 20.91
C LYS A 49 0.55 4.04 20.39
N ALA A 50 -0.36 3.31 21.05
CA ALA A 50 -0.83 2.01 20.58
C ALA A 50 -1.48 2.08 19.18
N ALA A 51 -2.02 3.24 18.78
CA ALA A 51 -2.59 3.46 17.46
C ALA A 51 -1.59 3.21 16.32
N ILE A 52 -0.28 3.34 16.55
CA ILE A 52 0.75 3.10 15.51
C ILE A 52 0.71 1.67 14.96
N TRP A 53 0.23 0.70 15.75
CA TRP A 53 0.09 -0.69 15.33
C TRP A 53 -1.00 -0.92 14.29
N ALA A 54 -1.92 0.04 14.12
CA ALA A 54 -2.95 -0.05 13.09
C ALA A 54 -2.33 -0.15 11.69
N VAL A 55 -1.27 0.62 11.41
CA VAL A 55 -0.62 0.64 10.09
C VAL A 55 -0.06 -0.73 9.67
N PRO A 56 0.82 -1.41 10.46
CA PRO A 56 1.28 -2.76 10.12
C PRO A 56 0.15 -3.80 10.05
N CYS A 57 -0.90 -3.65 10.86
CA CYS A 57 -2.08 -4.54 10.78
C CYS A 57 -2.84 -4.39 9.46
N ILE A 58 -3.10 -3.15 9.03
CA ILE A 58 -3.75 -2.85 7.75
C ILE A 58 -2.85 -3.30 6.59
N ALA A 59 -1.53 -3.08 6.67
CA ALA A 59 -0.56 -3.55 5.69
C ALA A 59 -0.60 -5.08 5.54
N THR A 60 -0.70 -5.79 6.66
CA THR A 60 -0.84 -7.26 6.68
C THR A 60 -2.15 -7.69 6.03
N PHE A 61 -3.27 -7.07 6.41
CA PHE A 61 -4.57 -7.34 5.83
C PHE A 61 -4.58 -7.17 4.31
N ILE A 62 -4.05 -6.06 3.79
CA ILE A 62 -3.94 -5.80 2.35
C ILE A 62 -3.06 -6.85 1.66
N SER A 63 -1.93 -7.20 2.28
CA SER A 63 -1.01 -8.20 1.72
C SER A 63 -1.67 -9.58 1.61
N VAL A 64 -2.39 -10.01 2.65
CA VAL A 64 -3.14 -11.27 2.66
C VAL A 64 -4.30 -11.22 1.65
N LEU A 65 -5.05 -10.11 1.61
CA LEU A 65 -6.15 -9.92 0.67
C LEU A 65 -5.65 -10.04 -0.78
N PHE A 66 -4.56 -9.37 -1.14
CA PHE A 66 -4.06 -9.39 -2.51
C PHE A 66 -3.43 -10.75 -2.88
N ALA A 67 -2.76 -11.41 -1.94
CA ALA A 67 -2.30 -12.78 -2.13
C ALA A 67 -3.47 -13.77 -2.31
N GLY A 68 -4.59 -13.56 -1.61
CA GLY A 68 -5.82 -14.35 -1.77
C GLY A 68 -6.49 -14.11 -3.13
N LEU A 69 -6.66 -12.85 -3.51
CA LEU A 69 -7.29 -12.46 -4.79
C LEU A 69 -6.49 -12.91 -5.99
N SER A 70 -5.15 -12.86 -5.93
CA SER A 70 -4.29 -13.34 -7.02
C SER A 70 -4.38 -14.86 -7.24
N ARG A 71 -4.74 -15.62 -6.20
CA ARG A 71 -4.96 -17.07 -6.25
C ARG A 71 -6.39 -17.46 -6.64
N ASN A 72 -7.35 -16.56 -6.50
CA ASN A 72 -8.75 -16.77 -6.90
C ASN A 72 -9.19 -15.76 -7.97
N PRO A 73 -8.85 -15.99 -9.26
CA PRO A 73 -9.22 -15.08 -10.33
C PRO A 73 -10.72 -14.98 -10.59
N ASN A 74 -11.54 -15.90 -10.04
CA ASN A 74 -12.99 -15.86 -10.16
C ASN A 74 -13.67 -15.09 -9.01
N SER A 75 -12.90 -14.53 -8.07
CA SER A 75 -13.44 -13.77 -6.94
C SER A 75 -14.36 -12.63 -7.39
N THR A 76 -15.49 -12.47 -6.69
CA THR A 76 -16.43 -11.36 -6.90
C THR A 76 -15.87 -10.01 -6.44
N LEU A 77 -14.84 -10.02 -5.59
CA LEU A 77 -14.15 -8.82 -5.12
C LEU A 77 -13.25 -8.18 -6.19
N LEU A 78 -12.96 -8.89 -7.28
CA LEU A 78 -12.19 -8.35 -8.40
C LEU A 78 -13.09 -7.47 -9.26
N ASN A 79 -12.84 -6.16 -9.29
CA ASN A 79 -13.57 -5.23 -10.14
C ASN A 79 -12.87 -4.99 -11.49
N VAL A 80 -12.58 -6.07 -12.21
CA VAL A 80 -11.96 -6.06 -13.55
C VAL A 80 -12.67 -7.08 -14.45
N PRO A 81 -12.70 -6.92 -15.79
CA PRO A 81 -13.31 -7.88 -16.72
C PRO A 81 -12.68 -9.26 -16.61
N LYS A 82 -13.45 -10.33 -16.86
CA LYS A 82 -12.96 -11.72 -16.79
C LYS A 82 -11.74 -11.96 -17.70
N SER A 83 -11.69 -11.33 -18.88
CA SER A 83 -10.55 -11.40 -19.79
C SER A 83 -9.23 -10.90 -19.18
N PHE A 84 -9.29 -9.99 -18.21
CA PHE A 84 -8.13 -9.48 -17.49
C PHE A 84 -7.68 -10.38 -16.32
N ARG A 85 -8.52 -11.34 -15.91
CA ARG A 85 -8.31 -12.18 -14.72
C ARG A 85 -7.50 -13.44 -15.00
N ASN A 86 -6.57 -13.40 -15.96
CA ASN A 86 -5.58 -14.47 -16.04
C ASN A 86 -4.57 -14.32 -14.90
N LYS A 87 -4.07 -15.44 -14.37
CA LYS A 87 -3.21 -15.46 -13.17
C LYS A 87 -2.01 -14.52 -13.28
N LYS A 88 -1.31 -14.52 -14.42
CA LYS A 88 -0.09 -13.72 -14.62
C LYS A 88 -0.38 -12.22 -14.60
N THR A 89 -1.40 -11.77 -15.34
CA THR A 89 -1.79 -10.36 -15.39
C THR A 89 -2.32 -9.90 -14.04
N LEU A 90 -3.14 -10.71 -13.39
CA LEU A 90 -3.74 -10.37 -12.10
C LEU A 90 -2.70 -10.27 -10.98
N GLU A 91 -1.78 -11.22 -10.88
CA GLU A 91 -0.65 -11.16 -9.93
C GLU A 91 0.19 -9.90 -10.16
N LEU A 92 0.55 -9.61 -11.41
CA LEU A 92 1.34 -8.42 -11.73
C LEU A 92 0.60 -7.14 -11.33
N TYR A 93 -0.69 -7.04 -11.65
CA TYR A 93 -1.50 -5.87 -11.34
C TYR A 93 -1.63 -5.64 -9.83
N LEU A 94 -2.05 -6.67 -9.07
CA LEU A 94 -2.25 -6.55 -7.63
C LEU A 94 -0.95 -6.24 -6.89
N TYR A 95 0.15 -6.93 -7.22
CA TYR A 95 1.43 -6.67 -6.55
C TYR A 95 2.08 -5.36 -6.97
N SER A 96 1.75 -4.85 -8.17
CA SER A 96 2.15 -3.48 -8.57
C SER A 96 1.40 -2.43 -7.76
N ILE A 97 0.11 -2.63 -7.45
CA ILE A 97 -0.65 -1.72 -6.57
C ILE A 97 -0.16 -1.79 -5.12
N GLN A 98 0.12 -3.00 -4.63
CA GLN A 98 0.58 -3.19 -3.25
C GLN A 98 1.90 -2.47 -2.98
N PHE A 99 2.80 -2.37 -3.97
CA PHE A 99 4.10 -1.76 -3.80
C PHE A 99 4.06 -0.30 -3.31
N PRO A 100 3.42 0.65 -4.01
CA PRO A 100 3.28 2.03 -3.51
C PRO A 100 2.45 2.11 -2.22
N ILE A 101 1.51 1.19 -1.96
CA ILE A 101 0.81 1.12 -0.67
C ILE A 101 1.79 0.79 0.47
N MET A 102 2.67 -0.18 0.27
CA MET A 102 3.68 -0.55 1.27
C MET A 102 4.69 0.58 1.49
N LEU A 103 5.09 1.28 0.43
CA LEU A 103 5.93 2.48 0.56
C LEU A 103 5.21 3.57 1.37
N LEU A 104 3.94 3.81 1.09
CA LEU A 104 3.13 4.82 1.80
C LEU A 104 3.02 4.49 3.29
N PHE A 105 2.74 3.23 3.64
CA PHE A 105 2.64 2.81 5.03
C PHE A 105 3.98 2.88 5.76
N LEU A 106 5.08 2.50 5.11
CA LEU A 106 6.41 2.65 5.68
C LEU A 106 6.75 4.13 5.93
N ASP A 107 6.47 4.99 4.94
CA ASP A 107 6.69 6.42 5.02
C ASP A 107 5.88 7.06 6.17
N ILE A 108 4.57 6.79 6.24
CA ILE A 108 3.70 7.30 7.32
C ILE A 108 4.21 6.86 8.69
N VAL A 109 4.62 5.60 8.86
CA VAL A 109 5.17 5.13 10.15
C VAL A 109 6.46 5.86 10.49
N ILE A 110 7.39 5.98 9.54
CA ILE A 110 8.66 6.69 9.75
C ILE A 110 8.41 8.15 10.13
N GLU A 111 7.58 8.85 9.37
CA GLU A 111 7.34 10.28 9.57
C GLU A 111 6.56 10.55 10.85
N SER A 112 5.54 9.74 11.16
CA SER A 112 4.79 9.86 12.43
C SER A 112 5.71 9.67 13.64
N ILE A 113 6.62 8.68 13.59
CA ILE A 113 7.61 8.46 14.65
C ILE A 113 8.59 9.63 14.73
N ARG A 114 9.08 10.16 13.61
CA ARG A 114 10.02 11.30 13.61
C ARG A 114 9.37 12.56 14.17
N ILE A 115 8.08 12.77 13.92
CA ILE A 115 7.33 13.89 14.49
C ILE A 115 7.11 13.68 15.99
N ALA A 116 6.73 12.47 16.41
CA ALA A 116 6.61 12.11 17.83
C ALA A 116 7.95 12.25 18.59
N GLU A 117 9.08 11.95 17.94
CA GLU A 117 10.43 12.12 18.47
C GLU A 117 10.92 13.60 18.43
N GLY A 118 10.10 14.54 17.94
CA GLY A 118 10.45 15.96 17.81
C GLY A 118 11.52 16.27 16.75
N LYS A 119 11.80 15.34 15.84
CA LYS A 119 12.82 15.48 14.78
C LYS A 119 12.34 16.26 13.57
N GLN A 120 11.04 16.42 13.42
CA GLN A 120 10.41 17.25 12.39
C GLN A 120 9.01 17.66 12.87
N THR A 121 8.44 18.71 12.27
CA THR A 121 7.16 19.29 12.71
C THR A 121 5.97 18.92 11.83
N LYS A 122 6.22 18.39 10.63
CA LYS A 122 5.19 18.05 9.64
C LYS A 122 5.67 16.93 8.72
N LEU A 123 4.73 16.38 7.94
CA LEU A 123 5.06 15.41 6.89
C LEU A 123 5.97 16.03 5.82
N SER A 124 6.81 15.21 5.22
CA SER A 124 7.60 15.61 4.06
C SER A 124 6.75 15.56 2.79
N GLY A 125 7.24 16.20 1.72
CA GLY A 125 6.59 16.13 0.41
C GLY A 125 6.63 14.73 -0.23
N LEU A 126 7.38 13.78 0.33
CA LEU A 126 7.53 12.42 -0.19
C LEU A 126 6.19 11.70 -0.33
N VAL A 127 5.28 11.92 0.63
CA VAL A 127 3.92 11.37 0.62
C VAL A 127 3.18 11.67 -0.70
N PHE A 128 3.32 12.87 -1.26
CA PHE A 128 2.65 13.26 -2.50
C PHE A 128 3.20 12.52 -3.71
N PHE A 129 4.52 12.27 -3.76
CA PHE A 129 5.13 11.47 -4.82
C PHE A 129 4.69 10.00 -4.75
N ILE A 130 4.60 9.43 -3.54
CA ILE A 130 4.14 8.05 -3.34
C ILE A 130 2.66 7.92 -3.71
N VAL A 131 1.81 8.87 -3.30
CA VAL A 131 0.39 8.91 -3.67
C VAL A 131 0.23 9.09 -5.19
N GLY A 132 1.02 9.96 -5.81
CA GLY A 132 1.07 10.12 -7.27
C GLY A 132 1.45 8.83 -7.99
N LEU A 133 2.45 8.10 -7.47
CA LEU A 133 2.85 6.78 -7.98
C LEU A 133 1.70 5.77 -7.85
N LEU A 134 1.01 5.73 -6.69
CA LEU A 134 -0.14 4.85 -6.48
C LEU A 134 -1.23 5.10 -7.54
N PHE A 135 -1.61 6.37 -7.76
CA PHE A 135 -2.60 6.73 -8.77
C PHE A 135 -2.13 6.37 -10.18
N ALA A 136 -0.86 6.58 -10.51
CA ALA A 136 -0.30 6.20 -11.80
C ALA A 136 -0.40 4.68 -12.04
N VAL A 137 -0.04 3.85 -11.06
CA VAL A 137 -0.13 2.38 -11.18
C VAL A 137 -1.58 1.93 -11.33
N ILE A 138 -2.49 2.47 -10.52
CA ILE A 138 -3.93 2.15 -10.63
C ILE A 138 -4.47 2.56 -12.00
N GLY A 139 -4.16 3.77 -12.46
CA GLY A 139 -4.61 4.32 -13.74
C GLY A 139 -4.13 3.48 -14.93
N VAL A 140 -2.85 3.12 -14.96
CA VAL A 140 -2.30 2.24 -16.01
C VAL A 140 -3.00 0.89 -16.03
N GLY A 141 -3.21 0.29 -14.85
CA GLY A 141 -3.90 -1.01 -14.78
C GLY A 141 -5.38 -0.93 -15.17
N LEU A 142 -6.06 0.16 -14.82
CA LEU A 142 -7.45 0.41 -15.22
C LEU A 142 -7.58 0.54 -16.73
N VAL A 143 -6.72 1.33 -17.38
CA VAL A 143 -6.71 1.50 -18.85
C VAL A 143 -6.50 0.15 -19.53
N LYS A 144 -5.50 -0.63 -19.10
CA LYS A 144 -5.25 -1.97 -19.65
C LYS A 144 -6.43 -2.91 -19.42
N SER A 145 -7.04 -2.85 -18.24
CA SER A 145 -8.21 -3.66 -17.91
C SER A 145 -9.42 -3.35 -18.80
N ILE A 146 -9.63 -2.07 -19.14
CA ILE A 146 -10.71 -1.65 -20.05
C ILE A 146 -10.42 -2.11 -21.47
N GLN A 147 -9.19 -1.92 -21.95
CA GLN A 147 -8.76 -2.35 -23.29
C GLN A 147 -8.97 -3.86 -23.50
N GLU A 148 -8.58 -4.68 -22.52
CA GLU A 148 -8.77 -6.13 -22.58
C GLU A 148 -10.25 -6.54 -22.56
N GLY A 149 -11.10 -5.77 -21.87
CA GLY A 149 -12.55 -5.98 -21.88
C GLY A 149 -13.20 -5.62 -23.22
N ILE A 150 -12.74 -4.57 -23.88
CA ILE A 150 -13.22 -4.16 -25.22
C ILE A 150 -12.79 -5.19 -26.26
N ARG A 151 -11.53 -5.64 -26.23
CA ARG A 151 -11.01 -6.64 -27.18
C ARG A 151 -11.76 -7.97 -27.09
N ASP A 152 -12.09 -8.41 -25.87
CA ASP A 152 -12.86 -9.64 -25.64
C ASP A 152 -14.26 -9.59 -26.27
N LYS A 153 -14.94 -8.43 -26.19
CA LYS A 153 -16.24 -8.22 -26.83
C LYS A 153 -16.18 -8.13 -28.36
N ALA A 154 -15.08 -7.63 -28.91
CA ALA A 154 -14.90 -7.46 -30.36
C ALA A 154 -14.54 -8.77 -31.09
N ASN A 155 -14.12 -9.81 -30.36
CA ASN A 155 -13.78 -11.13 -30.89
C ASN A 155 -14.95 -12.13 -30.83
N TYR A 156 -16.14 -11.68 -30.42
CA TYR A 156 -17.41 -12.39 -30.47
C TYR A 156 -18.29 -11.82 -31.58
#